data_AF-A0A953WPZ3-F1
#
_entry.id   AF-A0A953WPZ3-F1
#
_cell.length_a   1.000
_cell.length_b   1.000
_cell.length_c   1.000
_cell.angle_alpha   90.00
_cell.angle_beta   90.00
_cell.angle_gamma   90.00
#
_symmetry.space_group_name_H-M   'P 1'
#
loop_
_entity.id
_entity.type
_entity.pdbx_description
1 polymer ?
#
loop_
_entity_poly.entity_id
_entity_poly.type
_entity_poly.pdbx_seq_one_letter_code
_entity_poly.pdbx_strand_id
1 'polypeptide(L)'
;DDNQGIRYLIGSEYLRVGETAKADRVFADEAAQYPPYHYERALSLFCAGNLVAAATCLRLGFVTNSYVAEILSGNPNPTPLAIWHGSNLSEPVTAQEYVGQYGDLWKRTPGAIAFVRWLYSHPKVLVERASVLECQEALLWEFSVARRGEILDREQSARKRIDDALSKEIVRSRADRQGRQISPWLYPVAKRPLR
;
A
#
# COMPACT_ATOMS: atom_id res chain seq x y z
N ASP A 1 12.82 14.46 23.46
CA ASP A 1 11.74 14.30 22.47
C ASP A 1 12.11 14.80 21.09
N ASP A 2 13.08 14.18 20.39
CA ASP A 2 13.44 14.69 19.05
C ASP A 2 14.28 13.76 18.15
N ASN A 3 13.86 12.52 17.89
CA ASN A 3 14.61 11.66 16.94
C ASN A 3 13.84 10.53 16.26
N GLN A 4 12.53 10.39 16.50
CA GLN A 4 11.73 9.37 15.81
C GLN A 4 11.31 9.84 14.41
N GLY A 5 10.92 11.13 14.25
CA GLY A 5 10.53 11.70 12.95
C GLY A 5 11.66 11.73 11.90
N ILE A 6 12.92 11.93 12.30
CA ILE A 6 14.07 12.00 11.38
C ILE A 6 14.35 10.64 10.74
N ARG A 7 14.17 9.53 11.48
CA ARG A 7 14.42 8.18 10.97
C ARG A 7 13.48 7.82 9.82
N TYR A 8 12.25 8.34 9.87
CA TYR A 8 11.22 8.14 8.85
C TYR A 8 11.42 9.00 7.59
N LEU A 9 12.40 9.91 7.56
CA LEU A 9 12.75 10.70 6.37
C LEU A 9 13.95 10.13 5.60
N ILE A 10 14.76 9.26 6.20
CA ILE A 10 16.04 8.81 5.62
C ILE A 10 15.87 8.12 4.27
N GLY A 11 14.90 7.21 4.14
CA GLY A 11 14.62 6.54 2.86
C GLY A 11 14.18 7.53 1.77
N SER A 12 13.33 8.49 2.13
CA SER A 12 12.85 9.54 1.23
C SER A 12 13.96 10.51 0.82
N GLU A 13 14.88 10.83 1.73
CA GLU A 13 16.05 11.68 1.44
C GLU A 13 17.04 10.95 0.51
N TYR A 14 17.29 9.64 0.71
CA TYR A 14 18.09 8.85 -0.23
C TYR A 14 17.48 8.86 -1.64
N LEU A 15 16.15 8.77 -1.74
CA LEU A 15 15.44 8.90 -3.01
C LEU A 15 15.63 10.27 -3.65
N ARG A 16 15.56 11.36 -2.87
CA ARG A 16 15.78 12.73 -3.36
C ARG A 16 17.19 12.95 -3.91
N VAL A 17 18.21 12.32 -3.32
CA VAL A 17 19.60 12.42 -3.80
C VAL A 17 19.97 11.37 -4.85
N GLY A 18 19.01 10.57 -5.33
CA GLY A 18 19.21 9.59 -6.40
C GLY A 18 19.84 8.26 -5.95
N GLU A 19 19.99 8.05 -4.64
CA GLU A 19 20.57 6.85 -4.03
C GLU A 19 19.51 5.73 -3.87
N THR A 20 18.93 5.33 -5.00
CA THR A 20 17.76 4.42 -5.07
C THR A 20 17.98 3.08 -4.39
N ALA A 21 19.19 2.51 -4.46
CA ALA A 21 19.54 1.25 -3.81
C ALA A 21 19.61 1.36 -2.28
N LYS A 22 20.06 2.51 -1.75
CA LYS A 22 20.08 2.75 -0.29
C LYS A 22 18.67 3.02 0.24
N ALA A 23 17.88 3.78 -0.52
CA ALA A 23 16.46 3.99 -0.22
C ALA A 23 15.70 2.66 -0.14
N ASP A 24 15.89 1.75 -1.11
CA ASP A 24 15.19 0.46 -1.13
C ASP A 24 15.51 -0.41 0.10
N ARG A 25 16.77 -0.41 0.57
CA ARG A 25 17.16 -1.13 1.79
C ARG A 25 16.48 -0.57 3.03
N VAL A 26 16.54 0.76 3.21
CA VAL A 26 15.89 1.42 4.37
C VAL A 26 14.39 1.13 4.37
N PHE A 27 13.73 1.19 3.21
CA PHE A 27 12.32 0.85 3.13
C PHE A 27 12.05 -0.62 3.44
N ALA A 28 12.86 -1.54 2.92
CA ALA A 28 12.68 -2.97 3.19
C ALA A 28 12.85 -3.31 4.68
N ASP A 29 13.83 -2.70 5.34
CA ASP A 29 14.19 -3.00 6.73
C ASP A 29 13.21 -2.36 7.73
N GLU A 30 12.69 -1.16 7.41
CA GLU A 30 11.88 -0.36 8.34
C GLU A 30 10.37 -0.37 8.03
N ALA A 31 9.92 -0.86 6.87
CA ALA A 31 8.49 -0.80 6.50
C ALA A 31 7.57 -1.59 7.44
N ALA A 32 8.07 -2.63 8.11
CA ALA A 32 7.32 -3.33 9.15
C ALA A 32 7.03 -2.44 10.37
N GLN A 33 7.88 -1.44 10.63
CA GLN A 33 7.74 -0.50 11.74
C GLN A 33 7.09 0.82 11.30
N TYR A 34 7.18 1.19 10.02
CA TYR A 34 6.58 2.39 9.45
C TYR A 34 5.82 2.09 8.14
N PRO A 35 4.50 1.87 8.21
CA PRO A 35 3.69 1.47 7.05
C PRO A 35 3.82 2.35 5.79
N PRO A 36 3.99 3.69 5.88
CA PRO A 36 4.14 4.53 4.69
C PRO A 36 5.33 4.16 3.78
N TYR A 37 6.37 3.50 4.29
CA TYR A 37 7.49 3.03 3.46
C TYR A 37 7.11 1.98 2.43
N HIS A 38 6.04 1.21 2.66
CA HIS A 38 5.50 0.35 1.62
C HIS A 38 5.03 1.14 0.39
N TYR A 39 4.44 2.31 0.61
CA TYR A 39 3.95 3.19 -0.45
C TYR A 39 5.11 3.88 -1.18
N GLU A 40 6.09 4.42 -0.46
CA GLU A 40 7.26 5.05 -1.10
C GLU A 40 8.06 4.06 -1.95
N ARG A 41 8.32 2.86 -1.40
CA ARG A 41 8.98 1.79 -2.14
C ARG A 41 8.18 1.39 -3.38
N ALA A 42 6.85 1.25 -3.24
CA ALA A 42 6.00 0.94 -4.37
C ALA A 42 6.05 2.00 -5.47
N LEU A 43 6.06 3.29 -5.11
CA LEU A 43 6.15 4.37 -6.08
C LEU A 43 7.50 4.36 -6.81
N SER A 44 8.59 4.14 -6.08
CA SER A 44 9.92 3.98 -6.67
C SER A 44 9.97 2.82 -7.66
N LEU A 45 9.48 1.64 -7.26
CA LEU A 45 9.40 0.45 -8.13
C LEU A 45 8.48 0.66 -9.34
N PHE A 46 7.38 1.37 -9.16
CA PHE A 46 6.46 1.72 -10.24
C PHE A 46 7.16 2.62 -11.28
N CYS A 47 7.87 3.66 -10.82
CA CYS A 47 8.66 4.53 -11.69
C CYS A 47 9.77 3.77 -12.43
N ALA A 48 10.36 2.76 -11.80
CA ALA A 48 11.35 1.87 -12.41
C ALA A 48 10.73 0.79 -13.35
N GLY A 49 9.41 0.77 -13.51
CA GLY A 49 8.70 -0.21 -14.35
C GLY A 49 8.57 -1.61 -13.72
N ASN A 50 9.01 -1.80 -12.48
CA ASN A 50 8.86 -3.07 -11.75
C ASN A 50 7.47 -3.17 -11.10
N LEU A 51 6.45 -3.33 -11.95
CA LEU A 51 5.05 -3.28 -11.53
C LEU A 51 4.64 -4.43 -10.59
N VAL A 52 5.28 -5.60 -10.70
CA VAL A 52 5.01 -6.75 -9.83
C VAL A 52 5.46 -6.43 -8.40
N ALA A 53 6.71 -6.00 -8.23
CA ALA A 53 7.22 -5.66 -6.90
C ALA A 53 6.51 -4.42 -6.32
N ALA A 54 6.15 -3.46 -7.16
CA ALA A 54 5.34 -2.31 -6.76
C ALA A 54 3.97 -2.73 -6.23
N ALA A 55 3.29 -3.66 -6.90
CA ALA A 55 2.02 -4.20 -6.44
C ALA A 55 2.15 -4.97 -5.11
N THR A 56 3.21 -5.75 -4.93
CA THR A 56 3.47 -6.46 -3.68
C THR A 56 3.68 -5.48 -2.53
N CYS A 57 4.48 -4.43 -2.74
CA CYS A 57 4.68 -3.37 -1.74
C CYS A 57 3.36 -2.66 -1.40
N LEU A 58 2.54 -2.30 -2.40
CA LEU A 58 1.22 -1.70 -2.14
C LEU A 58 0.30 -2.63 -1.36
N ARG A 59 0.25 -3.92 -1.70
CA ARG A 59 -0.58 -4.90 -0.97
C ARG A 59 -0.17 -5.00 0.50
N LEU A 60 1.13 -4.99 0.80
CA LEU A 60 1.63 -4.89 2.17
C LEU A 60 1.25 -3.56 2.84
N GLY A 61 1.34 -2.45 2.11
CA GLY A 61 0.88 -1.13 2.56
C GLY A 61 -0.61 -1.10 2.90
N PHE A 62 -1.45 -1.77 2.10
CA PHE A 62 -2.91 -1.79 2.30
C PHE A 62 -3.33 -2.50 3.57
N VAL A 63 -2.58 -3.51 4.02
CA VAL A 63 -2.89 -4.27 5.25
C VAL A 63 -2.20 -3.71 6.49
N THR A 64 -1.27 -2.78 6.32
CA THR A 64 -0.54 -2.12 7.42
C THR A 64 -1.05 -0.71 7.70
N ASN A 65 -1.42 0.06 6.67
CA ASN A 65 -2.16 1.31 6.80
C ASN A 65 -3.01 1.53 5.54
N SER A 66 -4.27 1.10 5.56
CA SER A 66 -5.17 1.17 4.40
C SER A 66 -5.58 2.60 4.02
N TYR A 67 -5.47 3.53 4.97
CA TYR A 67 -5.97 4.90 4.83
C TYR A 67 -5.17 5.71 3.80
N VAL A 68 -3.88 5.42 3.63
CA VAL A 68 -3.07 6.05 2.56
C VAL A 68 -3.68 5.77 1.18
N ALA A 69 -4.06 4.52 0.92
CA ALA A 69 -4.70 4.14 -0.34
C ALA A 69 -6.08 4.79 -0.53
N GLU A 70 -6.84 4.95 0.55
CA GLU A 70 -8.13 5.66 0.52
C GLU A 70 -7.97 7.14 0.17
N ILE A 71 -7.04 7.83 0.83
CA ILE A 71 -6.75 9.25 0.58
C ILE A 71 -6.28 9.44 -0.86
N LEU A 72 -5.32 8.63 -1.33
CA LEU A 72 -4.85 8.67 -2.72
C LEU A 72 -5.96 8.36 -3.73
N SER A 73 -6.97 7.55 -3.33
CA SER A 73 -8.09 7.15 -4.19
C SER A 73 -9.30 8.11 -4.12
N GLY A 74 -9.22 9.20 -3.36
CA GLY A 74 -10.23 10.26 -3.33
C GLY A 74 -11.08 10.35 -2.06
N ASN A 75 -10.72 9.64 -0.99
CA ASN A 75 -11.32 9.81 0.34
C ASN A 75 -10.36 10.59 1.26
N PRO A 76 -10.34 11.94 1.24
CA PRO A 76 -9.30 12.73 1.91
C PRO A 76 -9.31 12.64 3.44
N ASN A 77 -10.44 12.26 4.05
CA ASN A 77 -10.62 12.18 5.49
C ASN A 77 -11.25 10.84 5.87
N PRO A 78 -10.52 9.72 5.74
CA PRO A 78 -11.08 8.42 6.04
C PRO A 78 -11.34 8.28 7.54
N THR A 79 -12.53 7.81 7.90
CA THR A 79 -12.89 7.52 9.29
C THR A 79 -12.09 6.32 9.81
N PRO A 80 -11.54 6.37 11.03
CA PRO A 80 -10.92 5.19 11.64
C PRO A 80 -11.89 4.00 11.68
N LEU A 81 -11.40 2.84 11.27
CA LEU A 81 -12.14 1.58 11.36
C LEU A 81 -12.20 1.09 12.82
N ALA A 82 -13.26 0.35 13.17
CA ALA A 82 -13.39 -0.33 14.46
C ALA A 82 -12.52 -1.59 14.51
N ILE A 83 -11.20 -1.39 14.49
CA ILE A 83 -10.19 -2.46 14.51
C ILE A 83 -9.09 -2.12 15.53
N TRP A 84 -8.28 -3.11 15.89
CA TRP A 84 -7.02 -2.89 16.59
C TRP A 84 -5.92 -2.54 15.58
N HIS A 85 -5.51 -1.28 15.53
CA HIS A 85 -4.47 -0.79 14.61
C HIS A 85 -3.05 -1.21 14.99
N GLY A 86 -2.85 -1.62 16.25
CA GLY A 86 -1.57 -2.04 16.82
C GLY A 86 -0.55 -0.93 17.06
N SER A 87 -0.61 0.17 16.32
CA SER A 87 0.23 1.35 16.45
C SER A 87 -0.48 2.57 15.87
N ASN A 88 -0.16 3.76 16.39
CA ASN A 88 -0.58 5.04 15.82
C ASN A 88 -0.10 5.24 14.37
N LEU A 89 0.99 4.56 13.97
CA LEU A 89 1.52 4.60 12.61
C LEU A 89 0.59 3.93 11.58
N SER A 90 -0.34 3.10 12.05
CA SER A 90 -1.37 2.44 11.23
C SER A 90 -2.68 3.25 11.16
N GLU A 91 -2.79 4.37 11.87
CA GLU A 91 -4.01 5.19 11.97
C GLU A 91 -4.12 6.25 10.84
N PRO A 92 -5.32 6.85 10.64
CA PRO A 92 -5.55 7.85 9.59
C PRO A 92 -4.66 9.09 9.68
N VAL A 93 -4.28 9.54 10.89
CA VAL A 93 -3.43 10.73 11.06
C VAL A 93 -2.08 10.55 10.37
N THR A 94 -1.44 9.40 10.57
CA THR A 94 -0.17 9.06 9.90
C THR A 94 -0.34 9.03 8.38
N ALA A 95 -1.47 8.52 7.89
CA ALA A 95 -1.76 8.51 6.46
C ALA A 95 -1.95 9.92 5.88
N GLN A 96 -2.61 10.80 6.62
CA GLN A 96 -2.80 12.21 6.25
C GLN A 96 -1.46 12.96 6.22
N GLU A 97 -0.60 12.77 7.22
CA GLU A 97 0.74 13.36 7.25
C GLU A 97 1.59 12.90 6.06
N TYR A 98 1.61 11.59 5.80
CA TYR A 98 2.32 11.03 4.65
C TYR A 98 1.81 11.61 3.32
N VAL A 99 0.49 11.61 3.08
CA VAL A 99 -0.07 12.12 1.83
C VAL A 99 0.07 13.64 1.73
N GLY A 100 0.06 14.37 2.85
CA GLY A 100 0.36 15.79 2.88
C GLY A 100 1.77 16.10 2.38
N GLN A 101 2.75 15.26 2.73
CA GLN A 101 4.15 15.44 2.32
C GLN A 101 4.44 14.88 0.91
N TYR A 102 3.90 13.71 0.57
CA TYR A 102 4.28 12.95 -0.64
C TYR A 102 3.17 12.81 -1.68
N GLY A 103 1.95 13.24 -1.38
CA GLY A 103 0.79 13.08 -2.27
C GLY A 103 0.96 13.77 -3.63
N ASP A 104 1.69 14.88 -3.68
CA ASP A 104 1.96 15.57 -4.96
C ASP A 104 2.89 14.78 -5.87
N LEU A 105 3.79 13.97 -5.33
CA LEU A 105 4.62 13.05 -6.13
C LEU A 105 3.74 11.98 -6.79
N TRP A 106 2.82 11.39 -6.03
CA TRP A 106 1.83 10.44 -6.58
C TRP A 106 0.97 11.04 -7.68
N LYS A 107 0.52 12.30 -7.52
CA LYS A 107 -0.28 13.02 -8.53
C LYS A 107 0.51 13.30 -9.81
N ARG A 108 1.80 13.64 -9.69
CA ARG A 108 2.67 13.95 -10.83
C ARG A 108 3.16 12.70 -11.57
N THR A 109 3.21 11.54 -10.91
CA THR A 109 3.60 10.27 -11.55
C THR A 109 2.46 9.70 -12.39
N PRO A 110 2.58 9.65 -13.73
CA PRO A 110 1.50 9.21 -14.61
C PRO A 110 1.04 7.78 -14.30
N GLY A 111 -0.26 7.59 -14.10
CA GLY A 111 -0.86 6.28 -13.87
C GLY A 111 -0.69 5.70 -12.46
N ALA A 112 0.11 6.30 -11.58
CA ALA A 112 0.37 5.75 -10.25
C ALA A 112 -0.89 5.70 -9.36
N ILE A 113 -1.66 6.79 -9.28
CA ILE A 113 -2.94 6.81 -8.54
C ILE A 113 -3.95 5.81 -9.14
N ALA A 114 -4.00 5.71 -10.47
CA ALA A 114 -4.87 4.75 -11.13
C ALA A 114 -4.48 3.30 -10.80
N PHE A 115 -3.19 3.01 -10.71
CA PHE A 115 -2.64 1.72 -10.30
C PHE A 115 -3.01 1.38 -8.85
N VAL A 116 -2.83 2.32 -7.92
CA VAL A 116 -3.25 2.17 -6.50
C VAL A 116 -4.73 1.86 -6.41
N ARG A 117 -5.59 2.69 -7.03
CA ARG A 117 -7.04 2.52 -6.99
C ARG A 117 -7.48 1.18 -7.57
N TRP A 118 -6.93 0.79 -8.73
CA TRP A 118 -7.24 -0.50 -9.34
C TRP A 118 -6.85 -1.67 -8.45
N LEU A 119 -5.64 -1.63 -7.88
CA LEU A 119 -5.12 -2.72 -7.06
C LEU A 119 -5.87 -2.82 -5.72
N TYR A 120 -6.15 -1.68 -5.07
CA TYR A 120 -6.88 -1.61 -3.80
C TYR A 120 -8.31 -2.16 -3.90
N SER A 121 -8.95 -2.02 -5.07
CA SER A 121 -10.26 -2.57 -5.39
C SER A 121 -10.23 -3.94 -6.09
N HIS A 122 -9.05 -4.54 -6.30
CA HIS A 122 -8.96 -5.81 -7.02
C HIS A 122 -9.56 -6.95 -6.16
N PRO A 123 -10.43 -7.84 -6.69
CA PRO A 123 -11.12 -8.85 -5.87
C PRO A 123 -10.20 -9.73 -5.02
N LYS A 124 -9.09 -10.20 -5.60
CA LYS A 124 -8.11 -11.01 -4.87
C LYS A 124 -7.39 -10.25 -3.75
N VAL A 125 -7.15 -8.95 -3.93
CA VAL A 125 -6.53 -8.10 -2.93
C VAL A 125 -7.53 -7.75 -1.82
N LEU A 126 -8.82 -7.60 -2.16
CA LEU A 126 -9.88 -7.47 -1.16
C LEU A 126 -9.96 -8.68 -0.24
N VAL A 127 -9.76 -9.90 -0.75
CA VAL A 127 -9.72 -11.13 0.08
C VAL A 127 -8.53 -11.11 1.03
N GLU A 128 -7.34 -10.70 0.57
CA GLU A 128 -6.16 -10.56 1.45
C GLU A 128 -6.40 -9.55 2.56
N ARG A 129 -6.94 -8.38 2.21
CA ARG A 129 -7.27 -7.33 3.16
C ARG A 129 -8.32 -7.78 4.16
N ALA A 130 -9.39 -8.42 3.69
CA ALA A 130 -10.43 -8.96 4.56
C ALA A 130 -9.87 -9.96 5.58
N SER A 131 -8.94 -10.83 5.17
CA SER A 131 -8.31 -11.81 6.06
C SER A 131 -7.53 -11.15 7.21
N VAL A 132 -6.88 -10.01 6.95
CA VAL A 132 -6.15 -9.25 7.99
C VAL A 132 -7.12 -8.42 8.84
N LEU A 133 -8.08 -7.73 8.21
CA LEU A 133 -9.07 -6.91 8.90
C LEU A 133 -9.94 -7.72 9.87
N GLU A 134 -10.32 -8.95 9.50
CA GLU A 134 -11.04 -9.87 10.39
C GLU A 134 -10.27 -10.11 11.70
N CYS A 135 -8.94 -10.30 11.60
CA CYS A 135 -8.10 -10.51 12.77
C CYS A 135 -7.97 -9.22 13.60
N GLN A 136 -7.81 -8.07 12.95
CA GLN A 136 -7.67 -6.77 13.62
C GLN A 136 -8.97 -6.36 14.33
N GLU A 137 -10.13 -6.61 13.72
CA GLU A 137 -11.43 -6.39 14.36
C GLU A 137 -11.62 -7.30 15.57
N ALA A 138 -11.31 -8.59 15.43
CA ALA A 138 -11.37 -9.52 16.57
C ALA A 138 -10.44 -9.09 17.73
N LEU A 139 -9.23 -8.62 17.40
CA LEU A 139 -8.27 -8.10 18.39
C LEU A 139 -8.74 -6.85 19.12
N LEU A 140 -9.66 -6.06 18.55
CA LEU A 140 -10.22 -4.89 19.24
C LEU A 140 -11.06 -5.30 20.45
N TRP A 141 -11.76 -6.43 20.34
CA TRP A 141 -12.76 -6.86 21.32
C TRP A 141 -12.34 -8.04 22.19
N GLU A 142 -11.21 -8.68 21.88
CA GLU A 142 -10.69 -9.83 22.64
C GLU A 142 -9.68 -9.39 23.72
N PHE A 143 -9.95 -9.78 24.97
CA PHE A 143 -9.14 -9.42 26.14
C PHE A 143 -8.34 -10.61 26.70
N SER A 144 -8.68 -11.84 26.32
CA SER A 144 -7.94 -13.04 26.70
C SER A 144 -6.57 -13.09 26.01
N VAL A 145 -5.49 -13.06 26.79
CA VAL A 145 -4.11 -13.09 26.27
C VAL A 145 -3.88 -14.30 25.36
N ALA A 146 -4.36 -15.48 25.75
CA ALA A 146 -4.18 -16.71 24.95
C ALA A 146 -4.88 -16.59 23.59
N ARG A 147 -6.14 -16.14 23.57
CA ARG A 147 -6.90 -15.97 22.32
C ARG A 147 -6.34 -14.86 21.44
N ARG A 148 -5.88 -13.75 22.05
CA ARG A 148 -5.17 -12.70 21.31
C ARG A 148 -3.93 -13.25 20.61
N GLY A 149 -3.18 -14.13 21.28
CA GLY A 149 -2.03 -14.82 20.68
C GLY A 149 -2.41 -15.59 19.42
N GLU A 150 -3.46 -16.40 19.49
CA GLU A 150 -3.96 -17.17 18.33
C GLU A 150 -4.40 -16.27 17.17
N ILE A 151 -5.03 -15.13 17.46
CA ILE A 151 -5.46 -14.16 16.43
C ILE A 151 -4.25 -13.47 15.80
N LEU A 152 -3.25 -13.09 16.60
CA LEU A 152 -2.00 -12.50 16.10
C LEU A 152 -1.23 -13.47 15.19
N ASP A 153 -1.17 -14.76 15.54
CA ASP A 153 -0.53 -15.78 14.70
C ASP A 153 -1.26 -15.95 13.35
N ARG A 154 -2.60 -15.91 13.36
CA ARG A 154 -3.42 -15.91 12.15
C ARG A 154 -3.19 -14.67 11.30
N GLU A 155 -3.16 -13.48 11.91
CA GLU A 155 -2.89 -12.22 11.22
C GLU A 155 -1.50 -12.24 10.57
N GLN A 156 -0.47 -12.66 11.32
CA GLN A 156 0.89 -12.76 10.81
C GLN A 156 0.97 -13.76 9.65
N SER A 157 0.27 -14.89 9.75
CA SER A 157 0.18 -15.87 8.67
C SER A 157 -0.50 -15.30 7.43
N ALA A 158 -1.55 -14.48 7.59
CA ALA A 158 -2.20 -13.80 6.48
C ALA A 158 -1.28 -12.79 5.80
N ARG A 159 -0.54 -11.98 6.58
CA ARG A 159 0.46 -11.03 6.05
C ARG A 159 1.60 -11.73 5.32
N LYS A 160 2.11 -12.84 5.86
CA LYS A 160 3.20 -13.64 5.23
C LYS A 160 2.83 -14.24 3.88
N ARG A 161 1.54 -14.42 3.57
CA ARG A 161 1.07 -14.88 2.25
C ARG A 161 1.10 -13.78 1.18
N ILE A 162 1.31 -12.52 1.56
CA ILE A 162 1.43 -11.42 0.61
C ILE A 162 2.83 -11.47 0.00
N ASP A 163 2.93 -12.12 -1.15
CA ASP A 163 4.16 -12.29 -1.92
C ASP A 163 3.99 -11.84 -3.38
N ASP A 164 5.03 -12.04 -4.20
CA ASP A 164 5.01 -11.71 -5.62
C ASP A 164 4.12 -12.64 -6.47
N ALA A 165 3.70 -13.80 -5.97
CA ALA A 165 2.98 -14.77 -6.79
C ALA A 165 1.63 -14.21 -7.25
N LEU A 166 0.85 -13.64 -6.32
CA LEU A 166 -0.42 -13.00 -6.67
C LEU A 166 -0.19 -11.73 -7.52
N SER A 167 0.83 -10.92 -7.22
CA SER A 167 1.18 -9.74 -8.03
C SER A 167 1.48 -10.12 -9.49
N LYS A 168 2.26 -11.17 -9.72
CA LYS A 168 2.55 -11.72 -11.06
C LYS A 168 1.31 -12.24 -11.77
N GLU A 169 0.33 -12.71 -11.00
CA GLU A 169 -0.92 -13.18 -11.56
C GLU A 169 -1.81 -12.03 -12.05
N ILE A 170 -1.98 -10.98 -11.22
CA ILE A 170 -2.97 -9.94 -11.46
C ILE A 170 -2.44 -8.75 -12.28
N VAL A 171 -1.14 -8.44 -12.18
CA VAL A 171 -0.49 -7.34 -12.92
C VAL A 171 -0.15 -7.79 -14.33
N ARG A 172 -1.17 -7.82 -15.20
CA ARG A 172 -1.03 -8.21 -16.60
C ARG A 172 -1.88 -7.32 -17.51
N SER A 173 -1.37 -7.05 -18.71
CA SER A 173 -2.17 -6.44 -19.76
C SER A 173 -3.30 -7.38 -20.19
N ARG A 174 -4.42 -6.78 -20.59
CA ARG A 174 -5.59 -7.50 -21.11
C ARG A 174 -5.94 -6.96 -22.49
N ALA A 175 -6.40 -7.82 -23.38
CA ALA A 175 -6.95 -7.38 -24.65
C ALA A 175 -8.30 -6.68 -24.42
N ASP A 176 -8.49 -5.49 -25.00
CA ASP A 176 -9.80 -4.88 -25.12
C ASP A 176 -10.62 -5.53 -26.26
N ARG A 177 -11.84 -5.04 -26.51
CA ARG A 177 -12.72 -5.55 -27.58
C ARG A 177 -12.13 -5.40 -28.98
N GLN A 178 -11.11 -4.56 -29.16
CA GLN A 178 -10.42 -4.31 -30.43
C GLN A 178 -9.08 -5.07 -30.49
N GLY A 179 -8.80 -5.95 -29.52
CA GLY A 179 -7.54 -6.70 -29.44
C GLY A 179 -6.35 -5.89 -28.92
N ARG A 180 -6.54 -4.62 -28.53
CA ARG A 180 -5.46 -3.76 -28.02
C ARG A 180 -5.10 -4.18 -26.61
N GLN A 181 -3.80 -4.36 -26.36
CA GLN A 181 -3.31 -4.67 -25.03
C GLN A 181 -3.38 -3.41 -24.15
N ILE A 182 -4.16 -3.48 -23.09
CA ILE A 182 -4.35 -2.39 -22.13
C ILE A 182 -3.97 -2.85 -20.72
N SER A 183 -3.27 -1.99 -19.99
CA SER A 183 -3.13 -2.16 -18.55
C SER A 183 -4.48 -1.89 -17.88
N PRO A 184 -5.00 -2.80 -17.03
CA PRO A 184 -6.33 -2.66 -16.43
C PRO A 184 -6.58 -1.32 -15.72
N TRP A 185 -5.57 -0.78 -15.05
CA TRP A 185 -5.66 0.52 -14.36
C TRP A 185 -5.74 1.73 -15.30
N LEU A 186 -5.38 1.59 -16.58
CA LEU A 186 -5.49 2.64 -17.60
C LEU A 186 -6.78 2.54 -18.43
N TYR A 187 -7.64 1.55 -18.16
CA TYR A 187 -8.89 1.34 -18.88
C TYR A 187 -9.79 2.58 -18.97
N PRO A 188 -10.00 3.40 -17.91
CA PRO A 188 -10.83 4.59 -17.99
C PRO A 188 -10.32 5.63 -18.99
N VAL A 189 -8.99 5.73 -19.14
CA VAL A 189 -8.34 6.66 -20.06
C VAL A 189 -8.39 6.12 -21.49
N ALA A 190 -8.15 4.81 -21.67
CA ALA A 190 -8.21 4.14 -22.98
C ALA A 190 -9.60 4.15 -23.63
N LYS A 191 -10.66 4.38 -22.85
CA LYS A 191 -12.04 4.52 -23.33
C LYS A 191 -12.41 5.90 -23.86
N ARG A 192 -11.64 6.95 -23.58
CA ARG A 192 -11.96 8.30 -24.08
C ARG A 192 -11.59 8.35 -25.57
N PRO A 193 -12.53 8.63 -26.48
CA PRO A 193 -12.17 8.91 -27.87
C PRO A 193 -11.24 10.13 -27.89
N LEU A 194 -10.19 10.09 -28.72
CA LEU A 194 -9.40 11.26 -29.06
C LEU A 194 -10.39 12.31 -29.58
N ARG A 195 -10.51 13.43 -28.85
CA ARG A 195 -11.25 14.61 -29.31
C ARG A 195 -10.38 15.37 -30.28
#